data_AF-A0A843DZ68-F1
#
_entry.id   AF-A0A843DZ68-F1
#
_cell.length_a   1.000
_cell.length_b   1.000
_cell.length_c   1.000
_cell.angle_alpha   90.00
_cell.angle_beta   90.00
_cell.angle_gamma   90.00
#
_symmetry.space_group_name_H-M   'P 1'
#
loop_
_entity.id
_entity.type
_entity.pdbx_description
1 polymer ?
#
loop_
_entity_poly.entity_id
_entity_poly.type
_entity_poly.pdbx_seq_one_letter_code
_entity_poly.pdbx_strand_id
1 'polypeptide(L)'
;MAMSCRERVLAALKQESLDRPPVAVFTTCDTIGMMKACGASWPEAHSDPQKMATLACAQADYFGLESVRAGFCLTQEAEAFGCPINMGTEKSSPMLKGHRYNYNPMKKIYDEPDDLPDMDEFLKTGRIKTTLEAMSIMQKTHGEDYVVVGGNTGPFTLTGH
;
A
#
# COMPACT_ATOMS: atom_id res chain seq x y z
N MET A 1 -14.94 -29.57 0.05
CA MET A 1 -15.57 -28.67 1.04
C MET A 1 -15.39 -27.25 0.54
N ALA A 2 -16.33 -26.35 0.80
CA ALA A 2 -16.18 -24.95 0.41
C ALA A 2 -15.08 -24.29 1.27
N MET A 3 -14.17 -23.56 0.64
CA MET A 3 -13.08 -22.86 1.31
C MET A 3 -13.55 -21.47 1.80
N SER A 4 -12.95 -20.94 2.85
CA SER A 4 -13.11 -19.52 3.18
C SER A 4 -12.41 -18.62 2.15
N CYS A 5 -12.73 -17.32 2.14
CA CYS A 5 -12.05 -16.34 1.28
C CYS A 5 -10.53 -16.39 1.48
N ARG A 6 -10.08 -16.29 2.74
CA ARG A 6 -8.67 -16.37 3.11
C ARG A 6 -8.00 -17.68 2.70
N GLU A 7 -8.63 -18.81 2.97
CA GLU A 7 -8.08 -20.13 2.62
C GLU A 7 -7.88 -20.27 1.10
N ARG A 8 -8.87 -19.85 0.32
CA ARG A 8 -8.83 -19.92 -1.14
C ARG A 8 -7.71 -19.07 -1.73
N VAL A 9 -7.54 -17.84 -1.24
CA VAL A 9 -6.45 -16.96 -1.69
C VAL A 9 -5.08 -17.55 -1.33
N LEU A 10 -4.91 -18.05 -0.10
CA LEU A 10 -3.64 -18.63 0.33
C LEU A 10 -3.30 -19.92 -0.43
N ALA A 11 -4.28 -20.79 -0.65
CA ALA A 11 -4.09 -22.01 -1.44
C ALA A 11 -3.70 -21.68 -2.88
N ALA A 12 -4.32 -20.66 -3.49
CA ALA A 12 -4.00 -20.24 -4.86
C ALA A 12 -2.56 -19.72 -4.96
N LEU A 13 -2.11 -18.91 -3.99
CA LEU A 13 -0.72 -18.43 -3.92
C LEU A 13 0.29 -19.58 -3.74
N LYS A 14 -0.11 -20.65 -3.06
CA LYS A 14 0.70 -21.87 -2.88
C LYS A 14 0.55 -22.89 -4.01
N GLN A 15 -0.26 -22.60 -5.03
CA GLN A 15 -0.56 -23.50 -6.15
C GLN A 15 -1.17 -24.83 -5.68
N GLU A 16 -1.97 -24.79 -4.61
CA GLU A 16 -2.71 -25.94 -4.09
C GLU A 16 -4.04 -26.13 -4.83
N SER A 17 -4.74 -27.23 -4.54
CA SER A 17 -6.08 -27.49 -5.10
C SER A 17 -7.12 -26.51 -4.56
N LEU A 18 -7.99 -26.01 -5.44
CA LEU A 18 -8.99 -24.99 -5.11
C LEU A 18 -10.41 -25.53 -5.29
N ASP A 19 -11.35 -25.00 -4.51
CA ASP A 19 -12.78 -25.20 -4.74
C ASP A 19 -13.29 -24.38 -5.95
N ARG A 20 -12.73 -23.18 -6.15
CA ARG A 20 -12.83 -22.32 -7.34
C ARG A 20 -11.68 -21.31 -7.38
N PRO A 21 -11.44 -20.61 -8.50
CA PRO A 21 -10.50 -19.49 -8.53
C PRO A 21 -10.89 -18.37 -7.53
N PRO A 22 -9.93 -17.78 -6.80
CA PRO A 22 -10.20 -16.63 -5.95
C PRO A 22 -10.34 -15.34 -6.76
N VAL A 23 -11.08 -14.39 -6.21
CA VAL A 23 -11.22 -13.01 -6.70
C VAL A 23 -10.58 -12.07 -5.66
N ALA A 24 -9.25 -11.94 -5.72
CA ALA A 24 -8.46 -11.08 -4.85
C ALA A 24 -7.71 -10.02 -5.67
N VAL A 25 -7.49 -8.84 -5.08
CA VAL A 25 -6.81 -7.72 -5.72
C VAL A 25 -5.58 -7.32 -4.90
N PHE A 26 -4.42 -7.34 -5.55
CA PHE A 26 -3.12 -7.05 -4.92
C PHE A 26 -2.59 -5.65 -5.25
N THR A 27 -3.18 -5.00 -6.25
CA THR A 27 -2.91 -3.61 -6.64
C THR A 27 -3.91 -2.66 -5.99
N THR A 28 -3.69 -1.34 -6.13
CA THR A 28 -4.71 -0.34 -5.77
C THR A 28 -5.99 -0.56 -6.56
N CYS A 29 -7.14 -0.60 -5.88
CA CYS A 29 -8.47 -0.66 -6.50
C CYS A 29 -9.45 0.33 -5.88
N ASP A 30 -8.95 1.27 -5.10
CA ASP A 30 -9.74 2.25 -4.37
C ASP A 30 -10.42 3.21 -5.35
N THR A 31 -11.74 3.25 -5.34
CA THR A 31 -12.53 4.12 -6.22
C THR A 31 -13.16 5.26 -5.45
N ILE A 32 -13.48 6.37 -6.13
CA ILE A 32 -14.23 7.49 -5.54
C ILE A 32 -15.57 7.01 -4.94
N GLY A 33 -16.21 6.00 -5.54
CA GLY A 33 -17.43 5.39 -5.02
C GLY A 33 -17.21 4.74 -3.66
N MET A 34 -16.14 3.94 -3.52
CA MET A 34 -15.77 3.33 -2.24
C MET A 34 -15.45 4.38 -1.19
N MET A 35 -14.67 5.41 -1.55
CA MET A 35 -14.29 6.50 -0.64
C MET A 35 -15.52 7.18 -0.04
N LYS A 36 -16.52 7.48 -0.88
CA LYS A 36 -17.79 8.07 -0.45
C LYS A 36 -18.61 7.10 0.41
N ALA A 37 -18.66 5.83 0.04
CA ALA A 37 -19.46 4.82 0.73
C ALA A 37 -18.94 4.53 2.16
N CYS A 38 -17.62 4.50 2.34
CA CYS A 38 -17.00 4.19 3.63
C CYS A 38 -16.60 5.44 4.45
N GLY A 39 -16.72 6.64 3.88
CA GLY A 39 -16.35 7.89 4.55
C GLY A 39 -14.83 8.11 4.71
N ALA A 40 -14.01 7.34 3.99
CA ALA A 40 -12.56 7.47 3.99
C ALA A 40 -12.06 7.80 2.57
N SER A 41 -11.69 9.05 2.35
CA SER A 41 -11.26 9.57 1.05
C SER A 41 -9.76 9.86 1.00
N TRP A 42 -9.22 9.86 -0.21
CA TRP A 42 -7.94 10.53 -0.48
C TRP A 42 -8.12 12.06 -0.46
N PRO A 43 -7.08 12.83 -0.09
CA PRO A 43 -5.75 12.38 0.29
C PRO A 43 -5.63 11.96 1.76
N GLU A 44 -6.64 12.17 2.61
CA GLU A 44 -6.52 11.94 4.06
C GLU A 44 -6.23 10.48 4.41
N ALA A 45 -6.82 9.53 3.68
CA ALA A 45 -6.58 8.11 3.89
C ALA A 45 -5.14 7.67 3.53
N HIS A 46 -4.31 8.52 2.94
CA HIS A 46 -2.88 8.22 2.80
C HIS A 46 -2.08 8.47 4.09
N SER A 47 -2.59 9.28 5.01
CA SER A 47 -1.86 9.76 6.19
C SER A 47 -2.53 9.45 7.53
N ASP A 48 -3.80 9.06 7.51
CA ASP A 48 -4.54 8.62 8.71
C ASP A 48 -4.70 7.09 8.72
N PRO A 49 -4.22 6.39 9.76
CA PRO A 49 -4.22 4.92 9.78
C PRO A 49 -5.63 4.32 9.87
N GLN A 50 -6.57 5.00 10.54
CA GLN A 50 -7.94 4.52 10.66
C GLN A 50 -8.68 4.65 9.32
N LYS A 51 -8.56 5.80 8.66
CA LYS A 51 -9.12 6.01 7.31
C LYS A 51 -8.48 5.07 6.29
N MET A 52 -7.16 4.86 6.38
CA MET A 52 -6.47 3.91 5.51
C MET A 52 -7.03 2.50 5.70
N ALA A 53 -7.15 2.03 6.94
CA ALA A 53 -7.72 0.71 7.21
C ALA A 53 -9.18 0.59 6.73
N THR A 54 -10.00 1.61 6.97
CA THR A 54 -11.40 1.65 6.50
C THR A 54 -11.50 1.55 4.97
N LEU A 55 -10.75 2.35 4.23
CA LEU A 55 -10.77 2.30 2.76
C LEU A 55 -10.17 0.99 2.22
N ALA A 56 -9.11 0.47 2.85
CA ALA A 56 -8.42 -0.76 2.46
C ALA A 56 -9.29 -2.03 2.59
N CYS A 57 -10.26 -2.01 3.52
CA CYS A 57 -11.21 -3.12 3.74
C CYS A 57 -12.48 -2.99 2.89
N ALA A 58 -12.82 -1.79 2.42
CA ALA A 58 -14.02 -1.52 1.64
C ALA A 58 -14.15 -2.43 0.39
N GLN A 59 -13.04 -2.87 -0.21
CA GLN A 59 -13.10 -3.80 -1.34
C GLN A 59 -13.73 -5.16 -0.98
N ALA A 60 -13.49 -5.64 0.24
CA ALA A 60 -14.11 -6.85 0.75
C ALA A 60 -15.57 -6.56 1.16
N ASP A 61 -15.78 -5.47 1.91
CA ASP A 61 -17.08 -5.15 2.52
C ASP A 61 -18.18 -4.84 1.50
N TYR A 62 -17.85 -4.11 0.42
CA TYR A 62 -18.84 -3.64 -0.55
C TYR A 62 -18.90 -4.50 -1.81
N PHE A 63 -17.81 -5.16 -2.19
CA PHE A 63 -17.73 -5.91 -3.46
C PHE A 63 -17.49 -7.41 -3.28
N GLY A 64 -17.25 -7.88 -2.06
CA GLY A 64 -16.97 -9.29 -1.79
C GLY A 64 -15.63 -9.75 -2.35
N LEU A 65 -14.67 -8.84 -2.56
CA LEU A 65 -13.30 -9.23 -2.92
C LEU A 65 -12.67 -10.00 -1.77
N GLU A 66 -11.88 -11.01 -2.10
CA GLU A 66 -11.41 -12.02 -1.15
C GLU A 66 -10.09 -11.64 -0.47
N SER A 67 -9.74 -10.36 -0.52
CA SER A 67 -8.55 -9.78 0.09
C SER A 67 -8.81 -8.36 0.55
N VAL A 68 -8.05 -7.91 1.56
CA VAL A 68 -7.98 -6.50 1.98
C VAL A 68 -6.57 -5.99 1.77
N ARG A 69 -6.39 -4.70 1.41
CA ARG A 69 -5.10 -4.22 0.91
C ARG A 69 -4.87 -2.75 1.22
N ALA A 70 -3.77 -2.45 1.91
CA ALA A 70 -3.35 -1.07 2.24
C ALA A 70 -2.12 -0.64 1.42
N GLY A 71 -1.83 0.66 1.45
CA GLY A 71 -0.72 1.28 0.72
C GLY A 71 -1.15 1.82 -0.65
N PHE A 72 -1.94 2.89 -0.70
CA PHE A 72 -2.64 3.34 -1.92
C PHE A 72 -1.76 4.02 -3.00
N CYS A 73 -0.45 4.00 -2.85
CA CYS A 73 0.48 4.68 -3.75
C CYS A 73 1.86 4.03 -3.67
N LEU A 74 2.77 4.47 -4.55
CA LEU A 74 4.15 4.00 -4.63
C LEU A 74 5.15 5.06 -4.17
N THR A 75 4.80 5.84 -3.15
CA THR A 75 5.61 7.01 -2.75
C THR A 75 5.98 7.05 -1.27
N GLN A 76 5.54 6.06 -0.49
CA GLN A 76 5.70 6.08 0.97
C GLN A 76 7.16 5.92 1.37
N GLU A 77 7.85 4.98 0.72
CA GLU A 77 9.26 4.69 0.95
C GLU A 77 10.14 5.83 0.44
N ALA A 78 9.85 6.35 -0.77
CA ALA A 78 10.57 7.48 -1.33
C ALA A 78 10.44 8.75 -0.48
N GLU A 79 9.24 9.01 0.07
CA GLU A 79 9.03 10.11 1.01
C GLU A 79 9.82 9.92 2.31
N ALA A 80 9.83 8.70 2.85
CA ALA A 80 10.62 8.39 4.05
C ALA A 80 12.13 8.56 3.80
N PHE A 81 12.57 8.33 2.56
CA PHE A 81 13.92 8.69 2.11
C PHE A 81 14.10 10.17 1.78
N GLY A 82 13.10 11.03 1.95
CA GLY A 82 13.24 12.49 1.80
C GLY A 82 12.89 13.03 0.40
N CYS A 83 12.36 12.22 -0.51
CA CYS A 83 11.88 12.73 -1.80
C CYS A 83 10.64 13.63 -1.61
N PRO A 84 10.57 14.81 -2.25
CA PRO A 84 9.41 15.68 -2.14
C PRO A 84 8.19 15.08 -2.83
N ILE A 85 7.08 14.97 -2.09
CA ILE A 85 5.82 14.39 -2.58
C ILE A 85 4.75 15.46 -2.73
N ASN A 86 3.97 15.36 -3.81
CA ASN A 86 2.65 15.97 -3.90
C ASN A 86 1.61 14.92 -3.53
N MET A 87 0.86 15.15 -2.46
CA MET A 87 -0.14 14.21 -1.94
C MET A 87 -1.36 14.02 -2.86
N GLY A 88 -1.51 14.87 -3.88
CA GLY A 88 -2.61 14.76 -4.82
C GLY A 88 -3.95 15.23 -4.23
N THR A 89 -5.03 14.59 -4.63
CA THR A 89 -6.42 14.98 -4.35
C THR A 89 -7.28 13.74 -4.17
N GLU A 90 -8.58 13.91 -3.94
CA GLU A 90 -9.54 12.77 -3.94
C GLU A 90 -9.55 11.97 -5.26
N LYS A 91 -9.04 12.54 -6.37
CA LYS A 91 -9.04 11.93 -7.71
C LYS A 91 -7.65 11.61 -8.25
N SER A 92 -6.59 11.92 -7.51
CA SER A 92 -5.22 11.75 -7.97
C SER A 92 -4.32 11.29 -6.84
N SER A 93 -3.62 10.19 -7.06
CA SER A 93 -2.70 9.60 -6.09
C SER A 93 -1.46 10.50 -5.83
N PRO A 94 -0.75 10.26 -4.73
CA PRO A 94 0.53 10.87 -4.45
C PRO A 94 1.55 10.66 -5.58
N MET A 95 2.31 11.71 -5.90
CA MET A 95 3.35 11.69 -6.93
C MET A 95 4.64 12.32 -6.42
N LEU A 96 5.78 11.79 -6.86
CA LEU A 96 7.07 12.45 -6.67
C LEU A 96 7.14 13.78 -7.43
N LYS A 97 7.77 14.77 -6.81
CA LYS A 97 8.08 16.08 -7.39
C LYS A 97 9.56 16.30 -7.65
N GLY A 98 10.39 15.38 -7.18
CA GLY A 98 11.83 15.41 -7.34
C GLY A 98 12.47 14.22 -6.66
N HIS A 99 13.78 14.15 -6.80
CA HIS A 99 14.64 13.10 -6.26
C HIS A 99 15.49 13.70 -5.14
N ARG A 100 15.82 12.91 -4.11
CA ARG A 100 16.78 13.34 -3.07
C ARG A 100 18.21 13.39 -3.61
N TYR A 101 18.57 12.36 -4.36
CA TYR A 101 19.92 12.19 -4.89
C TYR A 101 19.97 12.65 -6.35
N ASN A 102 21.05 13.32 -6.72
CA ASN A 102 21.32 13.63 -8.12
C ASN A 102 21.71 12.35 -8.85
N TYR A 103 21.14 12.14 -10.03
CA TYR A 103 21.54 11.07 -10.94
C TYR A 103 21.53 11.57 -12.38
N ASN A 104 22.72 11.69 -12.96
CA ASN A 104 22.93 12.01 -14.36
C ASN A 104 23.87 10.98 -15.00
N PRO A 105 23.32 9.92 -15.63
CA PRO A 105 24.13 8.86 -16.20
C PRO A 105 24.97 9.33 -17.39
N MET A 106 24.47 10.32 -18.15
CA MET A 106 25.18 10.86 -19.32
C MET A 106 26.46 11.60 -18.93
N LYS A 107 26.42 12.33 -17.81
CA LYS A 107 27.56 13.08 -17.27
C LYS A 107 28.35 12.28 -16.23
N LYS A 108 27.90 11.08 -15.85
CA LYS A 108 28.45 10.27 -14.76
C LYS A 108 28.53 11.05 -13.44
N ILE A 109 27.48 11.83 -13.15
CA ILE A 109 27.34 12.56 -11.88
C ILE A 109 26.25 11.85 -11.10
N TYR A 110 26.58 11.36 -9.92
CA TYR A 110 25.64 10.72 -9.01
C TYR A 110 26.07 10.97 -7.57
N ASP A 111 25.09 11.17 -6.70
CA ASP A 111 25.32 11.21 -5.26
C ASP A 111 25.28 9.77 -4.72
N GLU A 112 26.19 9.45 -3.80
CA GLU A 112 26.14 8.18 -3.06
C GLU A 112 25.13 8.30 -1.91
N PRO A 113 24.23 7.32 -1.72
CA PRO A 113 23.22 7.33 -0.67
C PRO A 113 23.80 6.86 0.67
N ASP A 114 24.82 7.55 1.18
CA ASP A 114 25.54 7.18 2.41
C ASP A 114 24.79 7.57 3.70
N ASP A 115 23.69 8.31 3.59
CA ASP A 115 22.90 8.88 4.68
C ASP A 115 21.48 8.26 4.76
N LEU A 116 21.39 6.96 4.46
CA LEU A 116 20.17 6.17 4.67
C LEU A 116 19.88 6.00 6.17
N PRO A 117 18.60 6.13 6.58
CA PRO A 117 18.22 5.90 7.97
C PRO A 117 18.41 4.43 8.35
N ASP A 118 18.58 4.17 9.64
CA ASP A 118 18.47 2.81 10.14
C ASP A 118 17.04 2.25 9.96
N MET A 119 16.90 0.93 10.00
CA MET A 119 15.61 0.29 9.73
C MET A 119 14.54 0.63 10.77
N ASP A 120 14.91 0.80 12.05
CA ASP A 120 13.96 1.11 13.10
C ASP A 120 13.44 2.56 12.98
N GLU A 121 14.30 3.49 12.57
CA GLU A 121 13.91 4.85 12.21
C GLU A 121 13.01 4.85 10.98
N PHE A 122 13.41 4.14 9.92
CA PHE A 122 12.64 4.04 8.67
C PHE A 122 11.21 3.55 8.91
N LEU A 123 11.04 2.48 9.68
CA LEU A 123 9.72 1.91 10.00
C LEU A 123 8.83 2.84 10.83
N LYS A 124 9.42 3.80 11.55
CA LYS A 124 8.70 4.80 12.37
C LYS A 124 8.46 6.11 11.62
N THR A 125 8.90 6.23 10.37
CA THR A 125 8.90 7.47 9.61
C THR A 125 7.63 7.67 8.79
N GLY A 126 7.02 8.85 8.89
CA GLY A 126 5.97 9.34 8.00
C GLY A 126 4.85 8.33 7.69
N ARG A 127 4.53 8.19 6.39
CA ARG A 127 3.46 7.28 5.92
C ARG A 127 3.82 5.80 5.99
N ILE A 128 5.08 5.42 6.22
CA ILE A 128 5.46 4.02 6.50
C ILE A 128 4.81 3.59 7.81
N LYS A 129 5.02 4.38 8.87
CA LYS A 129 4.39 4.16 10.17
C LYS A 129 2.86 4.10 10.05
N THR A 130 2.24 5.08 9.38
CA THR A 130 0.79 5.10 9.13
C THR A 130 0.30 3.80 8.48
N THR A 131 1.04 3.28 7.50
CA THR A 131 0.65 2.06 6.78
C THR A 131 0.76 0.82 7.66
N LEU A 132 1.82 0.72 8.46
CA LEU A 132 1.98 -0.38 9.44
C LEU A 132 0.87 -0.37 10.50
N GLU A 133 0.49 0.82 10.99
CA GLU A 133 -0.62 1.00 11.92
C GLU A 133 -1.96 0.61 11.27
N ALA A 134 -2.21 1.03 10.04
CA ALA A 134 -3.39 0.65 9.26
C ALA A 134 -3.48 -0.86 9.04
N MET A 135 -2.38 -1.50 8.64
CA MET A 135 -2.31 -2.96 8.47
C MET A 135 -2.56 -3.70 9.79
N SER A 136 -2.10 -3.15 10.91
CA SER A 136 -2.38 -3.71 12.24
C SER A 136 -3.88 -3.63 12.60
N ILE A 137 -4.56 -2.55 12.19
CA ILE A 137 -6.02 -2.42 12.33
C ILE A 137 -6.72 -3.46 11.45
N MET A 138 -6.34 -3.55 10.17
CA MET A 138 -6.91 -4.51 9.21
C MET A 138 -6.76 -5.96 9.67
N GLN A 139 -5.58 -6.32 10.20
CA GLN A 139 -5.33 -7.66 10.72
C GLN A 139 -6.27 -8.02 11.88
N LYS A 140 -6.59 -7.05 12.74
CA LYS A 140 -7.52 -7.25 13.86
C LYS A 140 -8.98 -7.33 13.43
N THR A 141 -9.37 -6.61 12.37
CA THR A 141 -10.77 -6.50 11.96
C THR A 141 -11.18 -7.48 10.86
N HIS A 142 -10.27 -7.82 9.94
CA HIS A 142 -10.57 -8.64 8.75
C HIS A 142 -9.57 -9.79 8.55
N GLY A 143 -8.46 -9.84 9.29
CA GLY A 143 -7.38 -10.80 9.05
C GLY A 143 -7.70 -12.27 9.36
N GLU A 144 -8.82 -12.53 10.05
CA GLU A 144 -9.36 -13.87 10.25
C GLU A 144 -10.01 -14.41 8.96
N ASP A 145 -10.81 -13.57 8.29
CA ASP A 145 -11.62 -13.95 7.12
C ASP A 145 -10.94 -13.67 5.78
N TYR A 146 -9.98 -12.75 5.74
CA TYR A 146 -9.33 -12.26 4.53
C TYR A 146 -7.80 -12.24 4.63
N VAL A 147 -7.12 -12.35 3.49
CA VAL A 147 -5.68 -12.08 3.41
C VAL A 147 -5.45 -10.57 3.45
N VAL A 148 -4.60 -10.13 4.39
CA VAL A 148 -4.13 -8.74 4.47
C VAL A 148 -2.91 -8.56 3.58
N VAL A 149 -3.04 -7.71 2.57
CA VAL A 149 -2.00 -7.41 1.59
C VAL A 149 -1.39 -6.03 1.90
N GLY A 150 -0.09 -6.00 2.15
CA GLY A 150 0.68 -4.75 2.22
C GLY A 150 1.22 -4.40 0.83
N GLY A 151 0.72 -3.34 0.22
CA GLY A 151 1.27 -2.84 -1.03
C GLY A 151 2.45 -1.90 -0.79
N ASN A 152 3.58 -2.21 -1.40
CA ASN A 152 4.81 -1.43 -1.28
C ASN A 152 5.45 -1.19 -2.66
N THR A 153 6.41 -0.26 -2.70
CA THR A 153 7.15 0.05 -3.93
C THR A 153 8.25 -0.99 -4.16
N GLY A 154 8.31 -1.55 -5.37
CA GLY A 154 9.39 -2.48 -5.74
C GLY A 154 10.77 -1.80 -5.72
N PRO A 155 11.85 -2.52 -5.38
CA PRO A 155 13.16 -1.93 -5.15
C PRO A 155 13.70 -1.18 -6.35
N PHE A 156 13.52 -1.70 -7.57
CA PHE A 156 13.98 -1.02 -8.78
C PHE A 156 13.26 0.31 -9.04
N THR A 157 11.94 0.34 -8.83
CA THR A 157 11.16 1.58 -8.92
C THR A 157 11.60 2.56 -7.85
N LEU A 158 11.85 2.08 -6.63
CA LEU A 158 12.30 2.89 -5.51
C LEU A 158 13.70 3.47 -5.71
N THR A 159 14.61 2.74 -6.37
CA THR A 159 15.92 3.28 -6.76
C THR A 159 15.81 4.32 -7.88
N GLY A 160 14.75 4.27 -8.69
CA GLY A 160 14.45 5.29 -9.70
C GLY A 160 13.69 6.52 -9.17
N HIS A 161 13.34 6.53 -7.88
CA HIS A 161 12.72 7.65 -7.17
C HIS A 161 13.74 8.63 -6.62
#